data_AF-A0A0C9ZVV1-F1
#
_entry.id   AF-A0A0C9ZVV1-F1
#
_cell.length_a   1.000
_cell.length_b   1.000
_cell.length_c   1.000
_cell.angle_alpha   90.00
_cell.angle_beta   90.00
_cell.angle_gamma   90.00
#
_symmetry.space_group_name_H-M   'P 1'
#
loop_
_entity.id
_entity.type
_entity.pdbx_description
1 polymer ?
#
loop_
_entity_poly.entity_id
_entity_poly.type
_entity_poly.pdbx_seq_one_letter_code
_entity_poly.pdbx_strand_id
1 'polypeptide(L)'
;MSSSIVVGFLALAGGERVRTVKAGSTTAIYHCVYNTTIQTTSGVLFPASLRVYSPYKDVALPDNTVAFVIAKASIPASVPGETILLEAVRAVAVPGDPADDDYESRVPDFPHPVIIGLGLVSTPPRVLSDGSSKAFAVVSSDYVRDSRLETSVW
;
A
#
# COMPACT_ATOMS: atom_id res chain seq x y z
N MET A 1 -1.90 -12.11 -17.25
CA MET A 1 -1.17 -11.42 -16.18
C MET A 1 -2.19 -10.65 -15.36
N SER A 2 -1.97 -10.51 -14.05
CA SER A 2 -2.79 -9.66 -13.17
C SER A 2 -1.87 -8.93 -12.19
N SER A 3 -2.23 -7.72 -11.78
CA SER A 3 -1.47 -6.94 -10.80
C SER A 3 -2.37 -5.87 -10.17
N SER A 4 -2.08 -5.52 -8.92
CA SER A 4 -2.69 -4.39 -8.24
C SER A 4 -1.58 -3.51 -7.67
N ILE A 5 -1.54 -2.27 -8.09
CA ILE A 5 -0.52 -1.28 -7.70
C ILE A 5 -1.19 -0.11 -6.99
N VAL A 6 -0.62 0.32 -5.88
CA VAL A 6 -0.96 1.54 -5.17
C VAL A 6 0.15 2.55 -5.40
N VAL A 7 -0.22 3.78 -5.78
CA VAL A 7 0.69 4.91 -5.98
C VAL A 7 0.19 6.11 -5.20
N GLY A 8 0.99 6.66 -4.28
CA GLY A 8 0.59 7.86 -3.54
C GLY A 8 1.51 8.19 -2.38
N PHE A 9 1.17 9.26 -1.66
CA PHE A 9 1.84 9.62 -0.42
C PHE A 9 1.17 8.90 0.75
N LEU A 10 1.97 8.22 1.56
CA LEU A 10 1.53 7.43 2.71
C LEU A 10 2.29 7.89 3.96
N ALA A 11 1.57 8.08 5.05
CA ALA A 11 2.17 8.34 6.36
C ALA A 11 2.66 7.03 6.99
N LEU A 12 3.89 7.05 7.49
CA LEU A 12 4.56 5.90 8.07
C LEU A 12 4.55 6.00 9.60
N ALA A 13 4.16 4.91 10.26
CA ALA A 13 4.20 4.82 11.72
C ALA A 13 4.61 3.41 12.19
N GLY A 14 5.19 3.33 13.38
CA GLY A 14 5.56 2.08 14.03
C GLY A 14 6.59 1.27 13.24
N GLY A 15 7.56 1.95 12.63
CA GLY A 15 8.55 1.32 11.76
C GLY A 15 9.38 0.24 12.46
N GLU A 16 9.26 -1.01 12.02
CA GLU A 16 10.02 -2.15 12.56
C GLU A 16 10.87 -2.80 11.47
N ARG A 17 12.15 -3.04 11.76
CA ARG A 17 13.04 -3.78 10.86
C ARG A 17 12.94 -5.28 11.11
N VAL A 18 12.29 -5.99 10.20
CA VAL A 18 12.06 -7.43 10.26
C VAL A 18 13.06 -8.20 9.39
N ARG A 19 13.43 -9.40 9.85
CA ARG A 19 14.25 -10.35 9.09
C ARG A 19 13.34 -11.38 8.43
N THR A 20 13.42 -11.48 7.11
CA THR A 20 12.68 -12.45 6.31
C THR A 20 13.65 -13.48 5.74
N VAL A 21 13.35 -14.76 5.92
CA VAL A 21 14.10 -15.87 5.31
C VAL A 21 13.15 -16.60 4.38
N LYS A 22 13.47 -16.59 3.07
CA LYS A 22 12.65 -17.30 2.09
C LYS A 22 12.74 -18.81 2.36
N ALA A 23 11.62 -19.52 2.25
CA ALA A 23 11.59 -20.97 2.39
C ALA A 23 12.62 -21.62 1.45
N GLY A 24 13.49 -22.46 2.00
CA GLY A 24 14.58 -23.12 1.25
C GLY A 24 15.81 -22.25 0.94
N SER A 25 15.90 -21.03 1.47
CA SER A 25 17.08 -20.17 1.36
C SER A 25 17.77 -19.98 2.71
N THR A 26 19.09 -19.89 2.70
CA THR A 26 19.90 -19.45 3.86
C THR A 26 20.12 -17.94 3.89
N THR A 27 19.76 -17.24 2.81
CA THR A 27 19.93 -15.79 2.69
C THR A 27 18.79 -15.07 3.40
N ALA A 28 19.15 -14.23 4.38
CA ALA A 28 18.21 -13.36 5.03
C ALA A 28 18.09 -12.04 4.28
N ILE A 29 16.84 -11.62 4.05
CA ILE A 29 16.48 -10.32 3.49
C ILE A 29 15.87 -9.51 4.64
N TYR A 30 16.21 -8.24 4.74
CA TYR A 30 15.64 -7.36 5.75
C TYR A 30 14.64 -6.41 5.12
N HIS A 31 13.59 -6.11 5.86
CA HIS A 31 12.57 -5.15 5.44
C HIS A 31 12.22 -4.25 6.62
N CYS A 32 11.85 -3.00 6.33
CA CYS A 32 11.13 -2.17 7.27
C CYS A 32 9.63 -2.34 7.03
N VAL A 33 8.89 -2.61 8.09
CA VAL A 33 7.43 -2.72 8.08
C VAL A 33 6.85 -1.53 8.82
N TYR A 34 5.91 -0.84 8.18
CA TYR A 34 5.22 0.31 8.74
C TYR A 34 3.71 0.07 8.74
N ASN A 35 3.05 0.62 9.75
CA ASN A 35 1.61 0.84 9.73
C ASN A 35 1.33 2.11 8.92
N THR A 36 0.30 2.07 8.09
CA THR A 36 -0.18 3.20 7.28
C THR A 36 -1.67 3.04 7.04
N THR A 37 -2.28 4.04 6.41
CA THR A 37 -3.67 3.98 5.93
C THR A 37 -3.76 4.33 4.46
N ILE A 38 -4.73 3.73 3.76
CA ILE A 38 -5.17 4.18 2.45
C ILE A 38 -6.37 5.10 2.65
N GLN A 39 -6.20 6.38 2.33
CA GLN A 39 -7.28 7.36 2.37
C GLN A 39 -8.02 7.40 1.02
N THR A 40 -9.34 7.38 1.08
CA THR A 40 -10.19 7.49 -0.11
C THR A 40 -10.82 8.87 -0.23
N THR A 41 -11.33 9.20 -1.42
CA THR A 41 -12.06 10.44 -1.70
C THR A 41 -13.34 10.60 -0.87
N SER A 42 -13.88 9.51 -0.32
CA SER A 42 -15.02 9.56 0.61
C SER A 42 -14.63 9.87 2.05
N GLY A 43 -13.33 10.01 2.34
CA GLY A 43 -12.79 10.20 3.69
C GLY A 43 -12.66 8.90 4.50
N VAL A 44 -13.06 7.75 3.94
CA VAL A 44 -12.86 6.45 4.60
C VAL A 44 -11.37 6.09 4.58
N LEU A 45 -10.87 5.67 5.74
CA LEU A 45 -9.50 5.20 5.94
C LEU A 45 -9.47 3.69 6.05
N PHE A 46 -8.65 3.04 5.23
CA PHE A 46 -8.43 1.59 5.30
C PHE A 46 -7.07 1.29 5.94
N PRO A 47 -6.99 0.40 6.94
CA PRO A 47 -5.72 0.03 7.55
C PRO A 47 -4.84 -0.70 6.54
N ALA A 48 -3.56 -0.34 6.50
CA ALA A 48 -2.59 -0.94 5.61
C ALA A 48 -1.24 -1.17 6.30
N SER A 49 -0.53 -2.19 5.85
CA SER A 49 0.85 -2.47 6.26
C SER A 49 1.76 -2.33 5.05
N LEU A 50 2.75 -1.46 5.13
CA LEU A 50 3.77 -1.26 4.10
C LEU A 50 5.03 -2.02 4.46
N ARG A 51 5.54 -2.84 3.54
CA ARG A 51 6.88 -3.43 3.64
C ARG A 51 7.80 -2.84 2.59
N VAL A 52 8.95 -2.35 3.04
CA VAL A 52 9.99 -1.73 2.22
C VAL A 52 11.27 -2.53 2.40
N TYR A 53 11.96 -2.85 1.31
CA TYR A 53 13.28 -3.46 1.39
C TYR A 53 14.24 -2.59 2.20
N SER A 54 14.93 -3.19 3.17
CA SER A 54 15.86 -2.52 4.08
C SER A 54 17.27 -3.07 3.85
N PRO A 55 18.18 -2.30 3.20
CA PRO A 55 19.56 -2.72 3.02
C PRO A 55 20.30 -2.91 4.35
N TYR A 56 21.55 -3.36 4.26
CA TYR A 56 22.37 -3.61 5.44
C TYR A 56 22.56 -2.32 6.28
N LYS A 57 22.26 -2.41 7.59
CA LYS A 57 22.31 -1.31 8.58
C LYS A 57 21.37 -0.14 8.32
N ASP A 58 20.39 -0.31 7.44
CA ASP A 58 19.34 0.68 7.27
C ASP A 58 18.44 0.76 8.51
N VAL A 59 17.87 1.94 8.75
CA VAL A 59 17.09 2.27 9.95
C VAL A 59 15.66 2.62 9.50
N ALA A 60 14.67 2.18 10.28
CA ALA A 60 13.30 2.56 10.01
C ALA A 60 13.15 4.09 10.07
N LEU A 61 12.37 4.64 9.13
CA LEU A 61 12.03 6.05 9.11
C LEU A 61 11.24 6.41 10.38
N PRO A 62 11.42 7.63 10.91
CA PRO A 62 10.65 8.10 12.07
C PRO A 62 9.14 8.05 11.83
N ASP A 63 8.39 7.95 12.92
CA ASP A 63 6.93 8.11 12.87
C ASP A 63 6.55 9.48 12.28
N ASN A 64 5.38 9.53 11.64
CA ASN A 64 4.84 10.67 10.90
C ASN A 64 5.61 11.03 9.62
N THR A 65 6.64 10.26 9.24
CA THR A 65 7.28 10.44 7.93
C THR A 65 6.26 10.17 6.83
N VAL A 66 6.10 11.11 5.90
CA VAL A 66 5.30 10.89 4.69
C VAL A 66 6.25 10.41 3.60
N ALA A 67 5.86 9.36 2.88
CA ALA A 67 6.65 8.82 1.78
C ALA A 67 5.82 8.70 0.50
N PHE A 68 6.42 9.07 -0.63
CA PHE A 68 5.91 8.70 -1.93
C PHE A 68 6.16 7.21 -2.18
N VAL A 69 5.09 6.44 -2.34
CA VAL A 69 5.12 4.98 -2.43
C VAL A 69 4.54 4.53 -3.77
N ILE A 70 5.24 3.61 -4.41
CA ILE A 70 4.73 2.73 -5.46
C ILE A 70 4.82 1.31 -4.90
N ALA A 71 3.69 0.65 -4.69
CA ALA A 71 3.65 -0.65 -4.05
C ALA A 71 2.72 -1.62 -4.78
N LYS A 72 3.08 -2.90 -4.80
CA LYS A 72 2.13 -3.96 -5.08
C LYS A 72 1.19 -4.11 -3.89
N ALA A 73 -0.09 -4.33 -4.15
CA ALA A 73 -1.11 -4.41 -3.14
C ALA A 73 -1.82 -5.76 -3.14
N SER A 74 -2.11 -6.24 -1.94
CA SER A 74 -3.12 -7.25 -1.65
C SER A 74 -4.25 -6.57 -0.88
N ILE A 75 -5.42 -6.43 -1.50
CA ILE A 75 -6.61 -5.81 -0.90
C ILE A 75 -7.65 -6.91 -0.65
N PRO A 76 -7.79 -7.39 0.61
CA PRO A 76 -8.77 -8.41 0.97
C PRO A 76 -10.21 -7.94 0.71
N ALA A 77 -11.10 -8.86 0.34
CA ALA A 77 -12.53 -8.56 0.15
C ALA A 77 -13.24 -8.15 1.46
N SER A 78 -12.64 -8.46 2.62
CA SER A 78 -13.13 -8.23 3.97
C SER A 78 -12.73 -6.86 4.55
N VAL A 79 -12.02 -6.02 3.80
CA VAL A 79 -11.66 -4.64 4.20
C VAL A 79 -12.94 -3.86 4.59
N PRO A 80 -12.96 -3.13 5.72
CA PRO A 80 -11.84 -2.78 6.62
C PRO A 80 -11.49 -3.80 7.71
N GLY A 81 -12.16 -4.95 7.79
CA GLY A 81 -11.93 -5.97 8.83
C GLY A 81 -10.54 -6.63 8.77
N GLU A 82 -9.88 -6.57 7.61
CA GLU A 82 -8.50 -7.03 7.41
C GLU A 82 -7.60 -5.90 6.89
N THR A 83 -6.30 -6.03 7.16
CA THR A 83 -5.28 -5.05 6.76
C THR A 83 -4.88 -5.23 5.30
N ILE A 84 -4.82 -4.14 4.54
CA ILE A 84 -4.27 -4.13 3.19
C ILE A 84 -2.76 -4.35 3.26
N LEU A 85 -2.22 -5.31 2.50
CA LEU A 85 -0.78 -5.55 2.48
C LEU A 85 -0.16 -4.86 1.26
N LEU A 86 0.87 -4.06 1.52
CA LEU A 86 1.64 -3.35 0.51
C LEU A 86 3.09 -3.87 0.52
N GLU A 87 3.62 -4.14 -0.66
CA GLU A 87 5.04 -4.44 -0.91
C GLU A 87 5.62 -3.34 -1.81
N ALA A 88 6.50 -2.52 -1.24
CA ALA A 88 7.05 -1.37 -1.95
C ALA A 88 7.96 -1.82 -3.10
N VAL A 89 7.64 -1.36 -4.31
CA VAL A 89 8.56 -1.34 -5.45
C VAL A 89 9.49 -0.13 -5.31
N ARG A 90 8.95 0.98 -4.84
CA ARG A 90 9.70 2.21 -4.53
C ARG A 90 9.04 2.93 -3.36
N ALA A 91 9.85 3.43 -2.43
CA ALA A 91 9.44 4.32 -1.37
C ALA A 91 10.49 5.43 -1.24
N VAL A 92 10.05 6.69 -1.22
CA VAL A 92 10.91 7.86 -1.06
C VAL A 92 10.29 8.78 -0.02
N ALA A 93 10.97 8.97 1.12
CA ALA A 93 10.51 9.90 2.15
C ALA A 93 10.48 11.33 1.61
N VAL A 94 9.44 12.08 1.98
CA VAL A 94 9.38 13.53 1.74
C VAL A 94 10.43 14.19 2.65
N PRO A 95 11.34 15.02 2.10
CA PRO A 95 12.37 15.69 2.90
C PRO A 95 11.78 16.61 3.97
N GLY A 96 12.44 16.69 5.12
CA GLY A 96 12.03 17.55 6.24
C GLY A 96 12.14 16.80 7.56
N ASP A 97 11.78 17.49 8.65
CA ASP A 97 11.61 16.89 9.96
C ASP A 97 10.15 16.49 10.15
N PRO A 98 9.82 15.19 10.29
CA PRO A 98 8.45 14.73 10.54
C PRO A 98 7.85 15.19 11.88
N ALA A 99 8.67 15.71 12.81
CA ALA A 99 8.22 16.26 14.08
C ALA A 99 7.86 17.77 14.01
N ASP A 100 8.10 18.42 12.87
CA ASP A 100 7.77 19.81 12.62
C ASP A 100 6.26 19.94 12.32
N ASP A 101 5.56 20.84 13.02
CA ASP A 101 4.13 21.09 12.84
C ASP A 101 3.79 21.49 11.39
N ASP A 102 4.74 22.11 10.67
CA ASP A 102 4.57 22.52 9.28
C ASP A 102 5.05 21.45 8.27
N TYR A 103 5.41 20.24 8.70
CA TYR A 103 5.88 19.16 7.81
C TYR A 103 4.89 18.81 6.70
N GLU A 104 3.63 18.62 7.04
CA GLU A 104 2.59 18.23 6.09
C GLU A 104 2.36 19.29 5.00
N SER A 105 2.51 20.58 5.35
CA SER A 105 2.33 21.69 4.40
C SER A 105 3.30 21.66 3.20
N ARG A 106 4.40 20.90 3.33
CA ARG A 106 5.44 20.73 2.30
C ARG A 106 5.24 19.47 1.45
N VAL A 107 4.29 18.62 1.82
CA VAL A 107 3.96 17.40 1.05
C VAL A 107 3.23 17.83 -0.23
N PRO A 108 3.58 17.27 -1.41
CA PRO A 108 2.85 17.55 -2.63
C PRO A 108 1.36 17.22 -2.52
N ASP A 109 0.51 18.08 -3.08
CA ASP A 109 -0.95 17.93 -3.07
C ASP A 109 -1.39 16.71 -3.90
N PHE A 110 -1.40 15.55 -3.25
CA PHE A 110 -1.89 14.29 -3.80
C PHE A 110 -2.50 13.45 -2.65
N PRO A 111 -3.66 13.89 -2.12
CA PRO A 111 -4.21 13.43 -0.84
C PRO A 111 -4.79 12.02 -0.88
N HIS A 112 -5.01 11.48 -2.08
CA HIS A 112 -5.60 10.16 -2.27
C HIS A 112 -4.68 9.32 -3.16
N PRO A 113 -4.13 8.20 -2.66
CA PRO A 113 -3.40 7.28 -3.50
C PRO A 113 -4.29 6.73 -4.63
N VAL A 114 -3.69 6.52 -5.78
CA VAL A 114 -4.33 5.90 -6.95
C VAL A 114 -4.08 4.41 -6.92
N ILE A 115 -5.14 3.64 -7.16
CA ILE A 115 -5.08 2.19 -7.30
C ILE A 115 -5.19 1.83 -8.78
N ILE A 116 -4.20 1.12 -9.29
CA ILE A 116 -4.15 0.63 -10.67
C ILE A 116 -4.25 -0.89 -10.62
N GLY A 117 -5.39 -1.42 -11.08
CA GLY A 117 -5.66 -2.86 -11.10
C GLY A 117 -5.75 -3.39 -12.52
N LEU A 118 -5.10 -4.52 -12.76
CA LEU A 118 -5.29 -5.34 -13.96
C LEU A 118 -5.64 -6.76 -13.51
N GLY A 119 -6.79 -7.26 -13.93
CA GLY A 119 -7.31 -8.52 -13.42
C GLY A 119 -8.44 -9.07 -14.28
N LEU A 120 -9.11 -10.09 -13.75
CA LEU A 120 -10.30 -10.68 -14.34
C LEU A 120 -11.53 -9.93 -13.83
N VAL A 121 -12.39 -9.51 -14.74
CA VAL A 121 -13.73 -9.03 -14.38
C VAL A 121 -14.57 -10.24 -13.98
N SER A 122 -14.98 -10.31 -12.72
CA SER A 122 -15.68 -11.47 -12.16
C SER A 122 -17.20 -11.28 -12.11
N THR A 123 -17.71 -10.07 -12.34
CA THR A 123 -19.14 -9.76 -12.25
C THR A 123 -19.64 -8.89 -13.41
N PRO A 124 -20.95 -8.97 -13.74
CA PRO A 124 -21.59 -8.01 -14.63
C PRO A 124 -21.48 -6.56 -14.08
N PRO A 125 -21.54 -5.54 -14.95
CA PRO A 125 -21.50 -4.15 -14.50
C PRO A 125 -22.70 -3.82 -13.61
N ARG A 126 -22.45 -3.13 -12.50
CA ARG A 126 -23.49 -2.37 -11.79
C ARG A 126 -23.46 -0.91 -12.22
N VAL A 127 -24.63 -0.30 -12.34
CA VAL A 127 -24.74 1.17 -12.52
C VAL A 127 -24.58 1.82 -11.15
N LEU A 128 -23.74 2.85 -11.06
CA LEU A 128 -23.52 3.61 -9.83
C LEU A 128 -24.65 4.60 -9.57
N SER A 129 -24.61 5.26 -8.41
CA SER A 129 -25.64 6.20 -7.95
C SER A 129 -25.81 7.43 -8.84
N ASP A 130 -24.83 7.74 -9.70
CA ASP A 130 -24.89 8.81 -10.70
C ASP A 130 -25.71 8.43 -11.95
N GLY A 131 -26.18 7.19 -12.05
CA GLY A 131 -26.98 6.68 -13.16
C GLY A 131 -26.22 6.50 -14.48
N SER A 132 -24.91 6.80 -14.53
CA SER A 132 -24.12 6.81 -15.76
C SER A 132 -22.83 6.01 -15.66
N SER A 133 -22.18 6.03 -14.50
CA SER A 133 -20.97 5.26 -14.26
C SER A 133 -21.29 3.78 -14.04
N LYS A 134 -20.39 2.91 -14.49
CA LYS A 134 -20.48 1.46 -14.30
C LYS A 134 -19.28 0.98 -13.50
N ALA A 135 -19.54 0.14 -12.50
CA ALA A 135 -18.51 -0.52 -11.71
C ALA A 135 -18.55 -2.03 -11.93
N PHE A 136 -17.39 -2.65 -11.84
CA PHE A 136 -17.18 -4.09 -12.02
C PHE A 136 -16.29 -4.59 -10.90
N ALA A 137 -16.54 -5.80 -10.42
CA ALA A 137 -15.58 -6.45 -9.54
C ALA A 137 -14.38 -6.90 -10.36
N VAL A 138 -13.18 -6.51 -9.92
CA VAL A 138 -11.92 -6.96 -10.52
C VAL A 138 -11.18 -7.81 -9.51
N VAL A 139 -10.90 -9.05 -9.90
CA VAL A 139 -10.08 -9.97 -9.14
C VAL A 139 -8.69 -10.03 -9.76
N SER A 140 -7.66 -9.83 -8.95
CA SER A 140 -6.27 -9.93 -9.38
C SER A 140 -5.47 -10.74 -8.37
N SER A 141 -4.41 -11.41 -8.85
CA SER A 141 -3.46 -12.08 -7.98
C SER A 141 -2.04 -11.60 -8.29
N ASP A 142 -1.26 -11.30 -7.26
CA ASP A 142 0.13 -10.89 -7.39
C ASP A 142 0.96 -11.50 -6.24
N TYR A 143 2.27 -11.51 -6.40
CA TYR A 143 3.18 -11.90 -5.31
C TYR A 143 3.41 -10.66 -4.43
N VAL A 144 2.77 -10.68 -3.26
CA VAL A 144 2.81 -9.60 -2.28
C VAL A 144 3.28 -10.22 -0.98
N ARG A 145 4.27 -9.58 -0.37
CA ARG A 145 5.04 -10.17 0.72
C ARG A 145 5.76 -11.45 0.27
N ASP A 146 5.43 -12.58 0.88
CA ASP A 146 6.14 -13.85 0.74
C ASP A 146 5.28 -14.94 0.07
N SER A 147 4.08 -14.58 -0.41
CA SER A 147 3.13 -15.49 -1.04
C SER A 147 2.38 -14.83 -2.19
N ARG A 148 1.69 -15.66 -2.97
CA ARG A 148 0.73 -15.16 -3.97
C ARG A 148 -0.58 -14.88 -3.26
N LEU A 149 -1.03 -13.64 -3.31
CA LEU A 149 -2.24 -13.17 -2.65
C LEU A 149 -3.23 -12.62 -3.68
N GLU A 150 -4.52 -12.66 -3.32
CA GLU A 150 -5.61 -12.17 -4.14
C GLU A 150 -6.04 -10.77 -3.68
N THR A 151 -6.44 -9.95 -4.64
CA THR A 151 -7.05 -8.64 -4.46
C THR A 151 -8.42 -8.65 -5.12
N SER A 152 -9.43 -8.16 -4.40
CA SER A 152 -10.78 -7.95 -4.92
C SER A 152 -11.19 -6.50 -4.68
N VAL A 153 -11.50 -5.76 -5.75
CA VAL A 153 -11.91 -4.35 -5.69
C VAL A 153 -13.25 -4.17 -6.42
N TRP A 154 -14.10 -3.29 -5.89
CA TRP A 154 -15.51 -3.06 -6.27
C TRP A 154 -15.83 -1.60 -6.59
#